data_AF-A0A7S4MAY4-F1
#
_entry.id   AF-A0A7S4MAY4-F1
#
_cell.length_a   1.000
_cell.length_b   1.000
_cell.length_c   1.000
_cell.angle_alpha   90.00
_cell.angle_beta   90.00
_cell.angle_gamma   90.00
#
_symmetry.space_group_name_H-M   'P 1'
#
loop_
_entity.id
_entity.type
_entity.pdbx_description
1 polymer ?
#
loop_
_entity_poly.entity_id
_entity_poly.type
_entity_poly.pdbx_seq_one_letter_code
_entity_poly.pdbx_strand_id
1 'polypeptide(L)'
;RDSVKYLLGLARQPAIERDYSSTVVEKALSLPSAQVYIKNNALEYQKREGYCSVATQRCVANSILTFPTSKIPPIEKSGPSTALSFAEKLTNEDCCRSTTVYGSEGYDAFRKTLMKANQADRYRVAVNFLRSSLFGIRPPTFLVSSWCLALAGGHFSPILGYLEEEDLVVIFDVNHNYGFFLCDSKRLFDSVNTVDIVHPDGYTRGLIVTEILHEKKKN
;
A
#
# COMPACT_ATOMS: atom_id res chain seq x y z
N ARG A 1 -8.06 -8.65 -21.85
CA ARG A 1 -8.75 -9.77 -21.14
C ARG A 1 -8.96 -9.29 -19.71
N ASP A 2 -10.22 -9.03 -19.35
CA ASP A 2 -10.68 -8.20 -18.23
C ASP A 2 -9.88 -8.31 -16.92
N SER A 3 -8.90 -7.42 -16.74
CA SER A 3 -8.13 -7.26 -15.49
C SER A 3 -9.05 -7.02 -14.28
N VAL A 4 -10.20 -6.38 -14.52
CA VAL A 4 -11.26 -6.18 -13.52
C VAL A 4 -11.91 -7.50 -13.11
N LYS A 5 -12.25 -8.40 -14.05
CA LYS A 5 -12.79 -9.73 -13.70
C LYS A 5 -11.76 -10.61 -13.00
N TYR A 6 -10.47 -10.48 -13.35
CA TYR A 6 -9.39 -11.16 -12.66
C TYR A 6 -9.23 -10.66 -11.22
N LEU A 7 -9.23 -9.33 -11.01
CA LEU A 7 -9.18 -8.73 -9.67
C LEU A 7 -10.43 -9.04 -8.83
N LEU A 8 -11.61 -9.01 -9.44
CA LEU A 8 -12.87 -9.46 -8.81
C LEU A 8 -12.83 -10.95 -8.47
N GLY A 9 -12.18 -11.78 -9.30
CA GLY A 9 -11.96 -13.20 -9.03
C GLY A 9 -10.98 -13.46 -7.88
N LEU A 10 -10.01 -12.56 -7.68
CA LEU A 10 -9.03 -12.59 -6.58
C LEU A 10 -9.56 -11.99 -5.27
N ALA A 11 -10.60 -11.16 -5.32
CA ALA A 11 -11.26 -10.59 -4.14
C ALA A 11 -12.03 -11.62 -3.29
N ARG A 12 -12.03 -12.90 -3.69
CA ARG A 12 -12.58 -14.01 -2.90
C ARG A 12 -11.43 -14.67 -2.11
N GLN A 13 -11.38 -14.44 -0.80
CA GLN A 13 -10.88 -15.31 0.31
C GLN A 13 -10.24 -14.47 1.45
N PRO A 14 -10.23 -14.97 2.71
CA PRO A 14 -11.27 -14.84 3.72
C PRO A 14 -10.88 -13.91 4.88
N ALA A 15 -9.88 -13.03 4.70
CA ALA A 15 -9.27 -12.34 5.85
C ALA A 15 -9.97 -11.06 6.29
N ILE A 16 -10.91 -10.52 5.49
CA ILE A 16 -11.75 -9.39 5.90
C ILE A 16 -13.18 -9.88 6.00
N GLU A 17 -13.65 -9.98 7.24
CA GLU A 17 -15.00 -10.37 7.68
C GLU A 17 -16.16 -9.55 7.09
N ARG A 18 -15.90 -8.64 6.14
CA ARG A 18 -16.94 -7.91 5.41
C ARG A 18 -16.91 -8.35 3.96
N ASP A 19 -17.91 -9.16 3.60
CA ASP A 19 -18.29 -9.37 2.22
C ASP A 19 -18.89 -8.06 1.71
N TYR A 20 -18.05 -7.17 1.19
CA TYR A 20 -18.52 -5.91 0.61
C TYR A 20 -19.37 -6.23 -0.61
N SER A 21 -20.47 -5.51 -0.79
CA SER A 21 -21.31 -5.70 -1.96
C SER A 21 -20.49 -5.51 -3.24
N SER A 22 -20.82 -6.26 -4.28
CA SER A 22 -20.18 -6.14 -5.60
C SER A 22 -20.15 -4.69 -6.09
N THR A 23 -21.20 -3.92 -5.78
CA THR A 23 -21.30 -2.49 -6.10
C THR A 23 -20.22 -1.63 -5.45
N VAL A 24 -19.86 -1.88 -4.19
CA VAL A 24 -18.81 -1.12 -3.48
C VAL A 24 -17.44 -1.47 -4.05
N VAL A 25 -17.20 -2.75 -4.36
CA VAL A 25 -15.95 -3.18 -4.99
C VAL A 25 -15.80 -2.60 -6.40
N GLU A 26 -16.88 -2.58 -7.19
CA GLU A 26 -16.90 -1.93 -8.49
C GLU A 26 -16.64 -0.43 -8.38
N LYS A 27 -17.28 0.27 -7.42
CA LYS A 27 -17.00 1.69 -7.12
C LYS A 27 -15.51 1.89 -6.82
N ALA A 28 -14.94 1.09 -5.92
CA ALA A 28 -13.53 1.15 -5.55
C ALA A 28 -12.58 0.96 -6.74
N LEU A 29 -12.84 -0.06 -7.57
CA LEU A 29 -12.01 -0.34 -8.75
C LEU A 29 -12.21 0.69 -9.86
N SER A 30 -13.35 1.37 -9.91
CA SER A 30 -13.62 2.44 -10.88
C SER A 30 -12.91 3.76 -10.58
N LEU A 31 -12.36 3.94 -9.37
CA LEU A 31 -11.66 5.16 -8.99
C LEU A 31 -10.54 5.50 -9.98
N PRO A 32 -10.38 6.78 -10.39
CA PRO A 32 -9.31 7.18 -11.30
C PRO A 32 -7.93 6.73 -10.80
N SER A 33 -7.71 6.82 -9.49
CA SER A 33 -6.47 6.39 -8.83
C SER A 33 -6.20 4.89 -8.98
N ALA A 34 -7.23 4.05 -8.82
CA ALA A 34 -7.11 2.61 -9.03
C ALA A 34 -6.89 2.27 -10.51
N GLN A 35 -7.57 2.98 -11.40
CA GLN A 35 -7.49 2.78 -12.83
C GLN A 35 -6.09 3.05 -13.40
N VAL A 36 -5.29 3.95 -12.81
CA VAL A 36 -3.89 4.11 -13.21
C VAL A 36 -3.13 2.79 -13.07
N TYR A 37 -3.25 2.13 -11.91
CA TYR A 37 -2.54 0.87 -11.68
C TYR A 37 -3.04 -0.25 -12.60
N ILE A 38 -4.35 -0.33 -12.81
CA ILE A 38 -4.99 -1.38 -13.62
C ILE A 38 -4.66 -1.21 -15.11
N LYS A 39 -4.83 0.00 -15.66
CA LYS A 39 -4.60 0.27 -17.08
C LYS A 39 -3.13 0.18 -17.47
N ASN A 40 -2.23 0.56 -16.56
CA ASN A 40 -0.79 0.46 -16.79
C ASN A 40 -0.24 -0.94 -16.47
N ASN A 41 -1.09 -1.90 -16.07
CA ASN A 41 -0.68 -3.23 -15.64
C ASN A 41 0.43 -3.18 -14.56
N ALA A 42 0.31 -2.23 -13.62
CA ALA A 42 1.31 -1.92 -12.62
C ALA A 42 1.23 -2.84 -11.39
N LEU A 43 0.09 -3.50 -11.16
CA LEU A 43 -0.12 -4.34 -9.98
C LEU A 43 0.68 -5.65 -10.08
N GLU A 44 1.59 -5.86 -9.13
CA GLU A 44 2.47 -7.01 -9.07
C GLU A 44 2.43 -7.66 -7.68
N TYR A 45 2.27 -8.99 -7.65
CA TYR A 45 2.40 -9.77 -6.43
C TYR A 45 3.87 -9.97 -6.04
N GLN A 46 4.14 -10.01 -4.73
CA GLN A 46 5.43 -10.39 -4.17
C GLN A 46 5.78 -11.83 -4.57
N LYS A 47 7.04 -12.05 -4.97
CA LYS A 47 7.50 -13.38 -5.38
C LYS A 47 7.62 -14.38 -4.23
N ARG A 48 7.88 -13.89 -3.01
CA ARG A 48 8.01 -14.69 -1.78
C ARG A 48 7.75 -13.84 -0.55
N GLU A 49 7.64 -14.49 0.61
CA GLU A 49 7.48 -13.78 1.89
C GLU A 49 8.67 -12.85 2.17
N GLY A 50 8.39 -11.69 2.77
CA GLY A 50 9.38 -10.63 2.99
C GLY A 50 9.65 -9.72 1.79
N TYR A 51 9.04 -9.96 0.62
CA TYR A 51 9.26 -9.16 -0.60
C TYR A 51 8.15 -8.12 -0.85
N CYS A 52 7.33 -7.87 0.16
CA CYS A 52 6.21 -6.95 0.06
C CYS A 52 6.63 -5.51 -0.28
N SER A 53 7.74 -5.04 0.29
CA SER A 53 8.21 -3.68 0.06
C SER A 53 8.68 -3.49 -1.38
N VAL A 54 9.48 -4.40 -1.94
CA VAL A 54 9.91 -4.29 -3.35
C VAL A 54 8.73 -4.42 -4.32
N ALA A 55 7.79 -5.35 -4.08
CA ALA A 55 6.61 -5.49 -4.93
C ALA A 55 5.75 -4.22 -4.90
N THR A 56 5.57 -3.63 -3.72
CA THR A 56 4.85 -2.36 -3.56
C THR A 56 5.56 -1.19 -4.25
N GLN A 57 6.89 -1.09 -4.13
CA GLN A 57 7.68 -0.08 -4.86
C GLN A 57 7.49 -0.21 -6.37
N ARG A 58 7.52 -1.45 -6.89
CA ARG A 58 7.28 -1.71 -8.32
C ARG A 58 5.87 -1.32 -8.73
N CYS A 59 4.86 -1.63 -7.91
CA CYS A 59 3.48 -1.20 -8.16
C CYS A 59 3.39 0.33 -8.29
N VAL A 60 3.99 1.06 -7.36
CA VAL A 60 3.97 2.53 -7.39
C VAL A 60 4.76 3.06 -8.59
N ALA A 61 5.99 2.59 -8.81
CA ALA A 61 6.85 3.04 -9.91
C ALA A 61 6.20 2.79 -11.29
N ASN A 62 5.68 1.59 -11.55
CA ASN A 62 4.99 1.27 -12.81
C ASN A 62 3.68 2.06 -13.01
N SER A 63 3.07 2.58 -11.94
CA SER A 63 1.88 3.42 -12.04
C SER A 63 2.19 4.88 -12.43
N ILE A 64 3.46 5.28 -12.43
CA ILE A 64 3.93 6.62 -12.79
C ILE A 64 4.55 6.54 -14.19
N LEU A 65 3.88 7.10 -15.20
CA LEU A 65 4.28 6.98 -16.60
C LEU A 65 5.66 7.59 -16.90
N THR A 66 6.04 8.63 -16.15
CA THR A 66 7.34 9.30 -16.27
C THR A 66 8.45 8.63 -15.46
N PHE A 67 8.16 7.55 -14.73
CA PHE A 67 9.16 6.88 -13.92
C PHE A 67 10.12 6.06 -14.81
N PRO A 68 11.45 6.26 -14.70
CA PRO A 68 12.40 5.54 -15.55
C PRO A 68 12.38 4.03 -15.28
N THR A 69 12.12 3.22 -16.31
CA THR A 69 12.10 1.76 -16.21
C THR A 69 13.41 1.19 -15.66
N SER A 70 14.55 1.82 -15.97
CA SER A 70 15.88 1.42 -15.48
C SER A 70 16.08 1.61 -13.97
N LYS A 71 15.22 2.40 -13.31
CA LYS A 71 15.24 2.67 -11.87
C LYS A 71 14.24 1.83 -11.09
N ILE A 72 13.39 1.06 -11.76
CA ILE A 72 12.45 0.16 -11.10
C ILE A 72 13.25 -0.96 -10.42
N PRO A 73 13.03 -1.20 -9.11
CA PRO A 73 13.84 -2.16 -8.38
C PRO A 73 13.61 -3.59 -8.91
N PRO A 74 14.67 -4.41 -9.01
CA PRO A 74 14.55 -5.79 -9.45
C PRO A 74 13.72 -6.61 -8.44
N ILE A 75 12.79 -7.41 -8.93
CA ILE A 75 11.83 -8.14 -8.09
C ILE A 75 12.49 -9.28 -7.28
N GLU A 76 13.72 -9.66 -7.64
CA GLU A 76 14.48 -10.76 -7.03
C GLU A 76 15.24 -10.34 -5.77
N LYS A 77 15.28 -9.04 -5.43
CA LYS A 77 16.00 -8.51 -4.26
C LYS A 77 15.03 -8.14 -3.14
N SER A 78 15.49 -8.23 -1.88
CA SER A 78 14.71 -7.71 -0.76
C SER A 78 14.54 -6.20 -0.89
N GLY A 79 13.37 -5.71 -0.51
CA GLY A 79 13.09 -4.28 -0.51
C GLY A 79 13.53 -3.59 0.77
N PRO A 80 13.18 -2.30 0.91
CA PRO A 80 13.37 -1.54 2.15
C PRO A 80 12.59 -2.17 3.31
N SER A 81 13.11 -1.98 4.53
CA SER A 81 12.49 -2.51 5.75
C SER A 81 11.62 -1.48 6.47
N THR A 82 11.81 -0.18 6.20
CA THR A 82 11.10 0.93 6.86
C THR A 82 10.39 1.83 5.85
N ALA A 83 9.39 2.60 6.29
CA ALA A 83 8.70 3.58 5.46
C ALA A 83 9.66 4.67 4.92
N LEU A 84 10.63 5.12 5.72
CA LEU A 84 11.63 6.10 5.30
C LEU A 84 12.50 5.57 4.16
N SER A 85 13.11 4.39 4.34
CA SER A 85 13.95 3.77 3.31
C SER A 85 13.15 3.45 2.04
N PHE A 86 11.85 3.17 2.19
CA PHE A 86 10.95 3.04 1.05
C PHE A 86 10.83 4.35 0.27
N ALA A 87 10.54 5.45 0.96
CA ALA A 87 10.39 6.76 0.33
C ALA A 87 11.68 7.24 -0.35
N GLU A 88 12.84 7.05 0.30
CA GLU A 88 14.14 7.42 -0.25
C GLU A 88 14.43 6.67 -1.56
N LYS A 89 14.22 5.35 -1.56
CA LYS A 89 14.48 4.51 -2.75
C LYS A 89 13.53 4.77 -3.91
N LEU A 90 12.31 5.23 -3.63
CA LEU A 90 11.32 5.54 -4.65
C LEU A 90 11.43 6.98 -5.17
N THR A 91 12.10 7.87 -4.43
CA THR A 91 12.32 9.25 -4.86
C THR A 91 13.24 9.29 -6.07
N ASN A 92 12.81 10.04 -7.08
CA ASN A 92 13.55 10.32 -8.29
C ASN A 92 13.33 11.79 -8.66
N GLU A 93 14.36 12.61 -8.53
CA GLU A 93 14.27 14.07 -8.64
C GLU A 93 13.71 14.57 -9.98
N ASP A 94 13.78 13.75 -11.03
CA ASP A 94 13.27 14.10 -12.35
C ASP A 94 11.75 13.88 -12.48
N CYS A 95 11.16 12.95 -11.72
CA CYS A 95 9.76 12.55 -11.93
C CYS A 95 8.89 12.45 -10.68
N CYS A 96 9.44 12.18 -9.50
CA CYS A 96 8.64 12.09 -8.28
C CYS A 96 9.43 12.24 -6.99
N ARG A 97 8.80 12.84 -5.98
CA ARG A 97 9.34 12.94 -4.62
C ARG A 97 8.47 12.17 -3.65
N SER A 98 9.09 11.32 -2.82
CA SER A 98 8.35 10.57 -1.80
C SER A 98 8.62 11.10 -0.40
N THR A 99 7.58 11.20 0.41
CA THR A 99 7.65 11.54 1.83
C THR A 99 6.89 10.52 2.66
N THR A 100 7.11 10.54 3.98
CA THR A 100 6.43 9.66 4.93
C THR A 100 5.52 10.46 5.84
N VAL A 101 4.41 9.84 6.25
CA VAL A 101 3.53 10.32 7.31
C VAL A 101 3.33 9.17 8.28
N TYR A 102 3.89 9.31 9.48
CA TYR A 102 3.92 8.27 10.49
C TYR A 102 2.62 8.21 11.29
N GLY A 103 2.28 7.04 11.82
CA GLY A 103 1.10 6.87 12.68
C GLY A 103 1.13 7.75 13.93
N SER A 104 2.33 8.02 14.46
CA SER A 104 2.58 8.90 15.60
C SER A 104 2.24 10.37 15.34
N GLU A 105 2.04 10.77 14.07
CA GLU A 105 1.54 12.10 13.72
C GLU A 105 0.01 12.25 13.91
N GLY A 106 -0.67 11.14 14.21
CA GLY A 106 -2.09 11.14 14.58
C GLY A 106 -3.05 10.87 13.42
N TYR A 107 -4.30 10.58 13.79
CA TYR A 107 -5.32 10.13 12.83
C TYR A 107 -5.69 11.21 11.79
N ASP A 108 -5.70 12.48 12.17
CA ASP A 108 -6.06 13.57 11.26
C ASP A 108 -5.00 13.75 10.15
N ALA A 109 -3.71 13.67 10.52
CA ALA A 109 -2.60 13.70 9.56
C ALA A 109 -2.67 12.50 8.61
N PHE A 110 -2.94 11.32 9.16
CA PHE A 110 -3.15 10.09 8.41
C PHE A 110 -4.33 10.21 7.42
N ARG A 111 -5.50 10.65 7.89
CA ARG A 111 -6.71 10.75 7.05
C ARG A 111 -6.56 11.81 5.96
N LYS A 112 -6.00 12.98 6.28
CA LYS A 112 -5.66 14.01 5.29
C LYS A 112 -4.71 13.47 4.22
N THR A 113 -3.80 12.57 4.61
CA THR A 113 -2.86 11.92 3.70
C THR A 113 -3.53 10.85 2.84
N LEU A 114 -4.46 10.07 3.39
CA LEU A 114 -5.26 9.12 2.62
C LEU A 114 -6.05 9.79 1.49
N MET A 115 -6.62 10.98 1.73
CA MET A 115 -7.34 11.73 0.70
C MET A 115 -6.48 12.05 -0.53
N LYS A 116 -5.15 12.11 -0.38
CA LYS A 116 -4.23 12.27 -1.53
C LYS A 116 -4.27 11.06 -2.47
N ALA A 117 -4.63 9.87 -2.00
CA ALA A 117 -4.73 8.68 -2.83
C ALA A 117 -5.76 8.83 -3.96
N ASN A 118 -6.76 9.70 -3.80
CA ASN A 118 -7.77 9.99 -4.82
C ASN A 118 -7.28 10.95 -5.92
N GLN A 119 -6.14 11.63 -5.71
CA GLN A 119 -5.57 12.60 -6.64
C GLN A 119 -4.61 11.90 -7.62
N ALA A 120 -5.20 11.13 -8.54
CA ALA A 120 -4.51 10.21 -9.44
C ALA A 120 -3.52 10.86 -10.42
N ASP A 121 -3.65 12.16 -10.68
CA ASP A 121 -2.74 12.94 -11.50
C ASP A 121 -1.47 13.36 -10.72
N ARG A 122 -1.57 13.47 -9.40
CA ARG A 122 -0.54 14.10 -8.57
C ARG A 122 0.13 13.18 -7.57
N TYR A 123 -0.57 12.18 -7.04
CA TYR A 123 -0.05 11.37 -5.94
C TYR A 123 -0.22 9.87 -6.17
N ARG A 124 0.74 9.10 -5.62
CA ARG A 124 0.60 7.68 -5.33
C ARG A 124 0.82 7.48 -3.85
N VAL A 125 0.02 6.63 -3.23
CA VAL A 125 0.12 6.37 -1.79
C VAL A 125 0.39 4.88 -1.58
N ALA A 126 1.37 4.58 -0.75
CA ALA A 126 1.60 3.25 -0.22
C ALA A 126 1.50 3.29 1.31
N VAL A 127 1.33 2.14 1.92
CA VAL A 127 1.22 2.01 3.37
C VAL A 127 2.17 0.95 3.88
N ASN A 128 2.82 1.25 5.00
CA ASN A 128 3.46 0.28 5.87
C ASN A 128 2.58 0.08 7.10
N PHE A 129 2.17 -1.15 7.41
CA PHE A 129 1.24 -1.45 8.50
C PHE A 129 1.53 -2.79 9.16
N LEU A 130 1.07 -2.97 10.40
CA LEU A 130 1.15 -4.25 11.09
C LEU A 130 0.01 -5.16 10.67
N ARG A 131 0.32 -6.29 10.02
CA ARG A 131 -0.72 -7.21 9.51
C ARG A 131 -1.60 -7.81 10.60
N SER A 132 -1.04 -8.14 11.76
CA SER A 132 -1.79 -8.77 12.84
C SER A 132 -2.85 -7.85 13.46
N SER A 133 -2.62 -6.54 13.46
CA SER A 133 -3.64 -5.56 13.85
C SER A 133 -4.78 -5.51 12.84
N LEU A 134 -4.49 -5.73 11.55
CA LEU A 134 -5.51 -5.71 10.51
C LEU A 134 -6.24 -7.04 10.36
N PHE A 135 -5.58 -8.19 10.47
CA PHE A 135 -6.15 -9.51 10.14
C PHE A 135 -6.18 -10.50 11.31
N GLY A 136 -5.72 -10.10 12.49
CA GLY A 136 -5.53 -10.99 13.63
C GLY A 136 -4.24 -11.83 13.55
N ILE A 137 -4.01 -12.63 14.60
CA ILE A 137 -2.84 -13.50 14.70
C ILE A 137 -3.17 -14.87 14.12
N ARG A 138 -2.33 -15.37 13.20
CA ARG A 138 -2.52 -16.70 12.61
C ARG A 138 -2.15 -17.81 13.61
N PRO A 139 -2.95 -18.89 13.71
CA PRO A 139 -2.62 -20.04 14.53
C PRO A 139 -1.43 -20.85 13.96
N PRO A 140 -0.74 -21.65 14.79
CA PRO A 140 -1.00 -21.85 16.22
C PRO A 140 -0.49 -20.68 17.07
N THR A 141 -1.38 -20.11 17.88
CA THR A 141 -1.10 -18.97 18.78
C THR A 141 -0.41 -19.41 20.07
N PHE A 142 -0.26 -20.71 20.33
CA PHE A 142 0.49 -21.21 21.49
C PHE A 142 2.01 -21.19 21.29
N LEU A 143 2.49 -20.98 20.06
CA LEU A 143 3.92 -20.84 19.77
C LEU A 143 4.34 -19.38 19.96
N VAL A 144 5.34 -19.15 20.82
CA VAL A 144 5.93 -17.82 21.06
C VAL A 144 6.46 -17.20 19.75
N SER A 145 6.99 -18.03 18.85
CA SER A 145 7.45 -17.58 17.53
C SER A 145 6.33 -17.02 16.65
N SER A 146 5.10 -17.55 16.75
CA SER A 146 3.92 -17.01 16.06
C SER A 146 3.57 -15.60 16.54
N TRP A 147 3.74 -15.32 17.84
CA TRP A 147 3.56 -13.98 18.41
C TRP A 147 4.67 -13.02 17.98
N CYS A 148 5.93 -13.46 18.00
CA CYS A 148 7.04 -12.65 17.50
C CYS A 148 6.83 -12.27 16.02
N LEU A 149 6.44 -13.22 15.17
CA LEU A 149 6.18 -12.95 13.76
C LEU A 149 4.94 -12.06 13.57
N ALA A 150 3.91 -12.23 14.39
CA ALA A 150 2.70 -11.41 14.31
C ALA A 150 2.94 -9.96 14.74
N LEU A 151 3.79 -9.71 15.74
CA LEU A 151 4.11 -8.37 16.23
C LEU A 151 5.23 -7.69 15.45
N ALA A 152 6.16 -8.47 14.87
CA ALA A 152 7.23 -7.98 14.00
C ALA A 152 6.82 -7.84 12.52
N GLY A 153 5.75 -8.52 12.11
CA GLY A 153 5.33 -8.70 10.71
C GLY A 153 4.69 -7.46 10.09
N GLY A 154 5.51 -6.41 9.89
CA GLY A 154 5.16 -5.28 9.05
C GLY A 154 4.93 -5.70 7.61
N HIS A 155 4.06 -4.98 6.91
CA HIS A 155 3.76 -5.22 5.51
C HIS A 155 3.62 -3.93 4.73
N PHE A 156 3.96 -3.98 3.45
CA PHE A 156 3.81 -2.87 2.52
C PHE A 156 2.78 -3.20 1.46
N SER A 157 1.92 -2.24 1.14
CA SER A 157 0.96 -2.38 0.04
C SER A 157 0.66 -1.03 -0.60
N PRO A 158 0.37 -0.95 -1.91
CA PRO A 158 -0.17 0.24 -2.53
C PRO A 158 -1.62 0.48 -2.08
N ILE A 159 -1.96 1.74 -1.83
CA ILE A 159 -3.33 2.22 -1.68
C ILE A 159 -3.80 2.69 -3.05
N LEU A 160 -4.84 2.06 -3.56
CA LEU A 160 -5.41 2.36 -4.87
C LEU A 160 -6.40 3.53 -4.82
N GLY A 161 -6.89 3.91 -3.64
CA GLY A 161 -7.83 5.00 -3.45
C GLY A 161 -8.50 4.96 -2.07
N TYR A 162 -9.39 5.91 -1.84
CA TYR A 162 -10.17 6.02 -0.61
C TYR A 162 -11.61 6.44 -0.94
N LEU A 163 -12.56 5.58 -0.59
CA LEU A 163 -13.99 5.88 -0.70
C LEU A 163 -14.41 6.69 0.54
N GLU A 164 -14.38 8.01 0.40
CA GLU A 164 -14.55 8.94 1.52
C GLU A 164 -15.93 8.87 2.18
N GLU A 165 -16.98 8.65 1.38
CA GLU A 165 -18.37 8.54 1.87
C GLU A 165 -18.58 7.27 2.69
N GLU A 166 -17.94 6.17 2.28
CA GLU A 166 -18.03 4.87 2.95
C GLU A 166 -16.96 4.65 4.03
N ASP A 167 -16.00 5.57 4.16
CA ASP A 167 -14.80 5.44 5.00
C ASP A 167 -13.91 4.22 4.68
N LEU A 168 -13.86 3.81 3.40
CA LEU A 168 -13.15 2.59 2.98
C LEU A 168 -11.87 2.88 2.20
N VAL A 169 -10.75 2.37 2.70
CA VAL A 169 -9.45 2.42 2.02
C VAL A 169 -9.34 1.23 1.07
N VAL A 170 -8.94 1.53 -0.17
CA VAL A 170 -8.79 0.55 -1.24
C VAL A 170 -7.33 0.10 -1.29
N ILE A 171 -7.07 -1.16 -0.94
CA ILE A 171 -5.70 -1.70 -0.84
C ILE A 171 -5.54 -2.89 -1.77
N PHE A 172 -4.40 -2.95 -2.45
CA PHE A 172 -3.94 -4.17 -3.10
C PHE A 172 -2.81 -4.78 -2.27
N ASP A 173 -3.12 -5.81 -1.48
CA ASP A 173 -2.10 -6.58 -0.78
C ASP A 173 -1.28 -7.37 -1.80
N VAL A 174 0.01 -7.06 -1.86
CA VAL A 174 0.95 -7.71 -2.79
C VAL A 174 1.21 -9.17 -2.43
N ASN A 175 0.66 -9.70 -1.33
CA ASN A 175 0.69 -11.11 -1.00
C ASN A 175 -0.50 -11.85 -1.64
N HIS A 176 -0.19 -12.92 -2.36
CA HIS A 176 -1.14 -13.73 -3.12
C HIS A 176 -2.28 -14.33 -2.27
N ASN A 177 -2.09 -14.46 -0.96
CA ASN A 177 -3.12 -15.00 -0.06
C ASN A 177 -4.21 -13.98 0.32
N TYR A 178 -4.00 -12.70 0.02
CA TYR A 178 -4.92 -11.62 0.40
C TYR A 178 -5.40 -10.86 -0.83
N GLY A 179 -4.48 -10.37 -1.68
CA GLY A 179 -4.84 -9.59 -2.86
C GLY A 179 -5.61 -8.33 -2.54
N PHE A 180 -6.62 -8.03 -3.35
CA PHE A 180 -7.41 -6.81 -3.21
C PHE A 180 -8.33 -6.88 -2.01
N PHE A 181 -8.37 -5.80 -1.21
CA PHE A 181 -9.27 -5.71 -0.08
C PHE A 181 -9.67 -4.26 0.26
N LEU A 182 -10.75 -4.13 1.05
CA LEU A 182 -11.25 -2.86 1.57
C LEU A 182 -11.22 -2.87 3.11
N CYS A 183 -10.79 -1.79 3.74
CA CYS A 183 -10.83 -1.66 5.20
C CYS A 183 -11.21 -0.26 5.65
N ASP A 184 -11.81 -0.15 6.83
CA ASP A 184 -12.11 1.15 7.46
C ASP A 184 -10.81 1.93 7.71
N SER A 185 -10.80 3.25 7.45
CA SER A 185 -9.56 4.03 7.61
C SER A 185 -9.08 4.05 9.05
N LYS A 186 -9.98 4.01 10.04
CA LYS A 186 -9.60 3.94 11.45
C LYS A 186 -8.87 2.64 11.80
N ARG A 187 -9.34 1.50 11.29
CA ARG A 187 -8.70 0.20 11.49
C ARG A 187 -7.33 0.15 10.83
N LEU A 188 -7.20 0.72 9.62
CA LEU A 188 -5.89 0.86 8.98
C LEU A 188 -4.96 1.76 9.78
N PHE A 189 -5.46 2.89 10.29
CA PHE A 189 -4.69 3.78 11.14
C PHE A 189 -4.16 3.08 12.37
N ASP A 190 -4.98 2.28 13.06
CA ASP A 190 -4.52 1.55 14.25
C ASP A 190 -3.38 0.58 13.91
N SER A 191 -3.40 -0.04 12.72
CA SER A 191 -2.30 -0.87 12.22
C SER A 191 -1.05 -0.07 11.83
N VAL A 192 -1.21 1.18 11.38
CA VAL A 192 -0.11 2.10 11.03
C VAL A 192 0.49 2.72 12.29
N ASN A 193 -0.32 3.02 13.30
CA ASN A 193 0.07 3.57 14.60
C ASN A 193 0.64 2.51 15.55
N THR A 194 1.43 1.60 15.00
CA THR A 194 2.16 0.58 15.75
C THR A 194 3.65 0.85 15.59
N VAL A 195 4.43 0.62 16.65
CA VAL A 195 5.88 0.77 16.62
C VAL A 195 6.48 -0.19 15.60
N ASP A 196 7.33 0.34 14.71
CA ASP A 196 8.11 -0.46 13.79
C ASP A 196 9.41 -0.90 14.47
N ILE A 197 9.43 -2.13 14.98
CA ILE A 197 10.57 -2.64 15.77
C ILE A 197 11.87 -2.77 14.96
N VAL A 198 11.79 -2.75 13.62
CA VAL A 198 12.98 -2.75 12.76
C VAL A 198 13.48 -1.35 12.45
N HIS A 199 12.72 -0.30 12.82
CA HIS A 199 13.17 1.08 12.70
C HIS A 199 14.17 1.39 13.82
N PRO A 200 15.39 1.89 13.51
CA PRO A 200 16.43 2.12 14.52
C PRO A 200 16.00 3.10 15.62
N ASP A 201 15.25 4.15 15.22
CA ASP A 201 14.75 5.17 16.15
C ASP A 201 13.39 4.84 16.78
N GLY A 202 12.83 3.66 16.51
CA GLY A 202 11.55 3.23 17.08
C GLY A 202 10.33 4.02 16.58
N TYR A 203 10.39 4.61 15.37
CA TYR A 203 9.22 5.26 14.78
C TYR A 203 8.06 4.27 14.59
N THR A 204 6.85 4.82 14.55
CA THR A 204 5.69 4.04 14.11
C THR A 204 5.80 3.70 12.63
N ARG A 205 4.94 2.83 12.15
CA ARG A 205 4.76 2.60 10.71
C ARG A 205 4.10 3.82 10.07
N GLY A 206 3.95 3.85 8.75
CA GLY A 206 3.50 5.07 8.08
C GLY A 206 2.92 4.88 6.68
N LEU A 207 2.25 5.94 6.23
CA LEU A 207 1.94 6.15 4.83
C LEU A 207 3.17 6.69 4.12
N ILE A 208 3.36 6.24 2.87
CA ILE A 208 4.36 6.78 1.95
C ILE A 208 3.61 7.50 0.84
N VAL A 209 3.90 8.79 0.66
CA VAL A 209 3.26 9.65 -0.33
C VAL A 209 4.27 9.99 -1.39
N THR A 210 4.05 9.52 -2.62
CA THR A 210 4.86 9.86 -3.78
C THR A 210 4.14 10.93 -4.60
N GLU A 211 4.66 12.15 -4.58
CA GLU A 211 4.22 13.26 -5.43
C GLU A 211 4.87 13.16 -6.80
N ILE A 212 4.06 13.20 -7.85
CA ILE A 212 4.51 13.21 -9.24
C ILE A 212 4.88 14.65 -9.62
N LEU A 213 6.11 14.84 -10.05
CA LEU A 213 6.61 16.12 -10.53
C LEU A 213 6.14 16.30 -11.97
N HIS A 214 5.33 17.32 -12.21
CA HIS A 214 4.98 17.73 -13.56
C HIS A 214 6.15 18.52 -14.14
N GLU A 215 6.50 18.28 -15.40
CA GLU A 215 7.49 19.11 -16.09
C GLU A 215 7.07 20.59 -15.96
N LYS A 216 8.00 21.44 -15.51
CA LYS A 216 7.85 22.88 -15.72
C LYS A 216 7.77 23.06 -17.23
N LYS A 217 6.59 23.43 -17.75
CA LYS A 217 6.50 23.98 -19.11
C LYS A 217 7.56 25.07 -19.21
N LYS A 218 8.60 24.83 -20.01
CA LYS A 218 9.54 25.89 -20.41
C LYS A 218 8.70 26.88 -21.21
N ASN A 219 8.41 28.03 -20.60
CA ASN A 219 7.92 29.20 -21.33
C ASN A 219 9.04 29.73 -22.22
#